data_AF-A0A2V8QS09-F1
#
_entry.id   AF-A0A2V8QS09-F1
#
_cell.length_a   1.000
_cell.length_b   1.000
_cell.length_c   1.000
_cell.angle_alpha   90.00
_cell.angle_beta   90.00
_cell.angle_gamma   90.00
#
_symmetry.space_group_name_H-M   'P 1'
#
loop_
_entity.id
_entity.type
_entity.pdbx_description
1 polymer ?
#
loop_
_entity_poly.entity_id
_entity_poly.type
_entity_poly.pdbx_seq_one_letter_code
_entity_poly.pdbx_strand_id
1 'polypeptide(L)'
;MNKTKRNRSDIRGATLVEFAIAATVFLTSMFAVIEFGRALWVHNALSDAARRGARYATVHSANDVAQVKNVVVYGDPAGGGQPLVPNLSTSNVNVVYSNFALNKGTVSVSITDYQFQFVVPLVSTSIQMPASTTTLTGESVGWIPANK
;
A
#
# COMPACT_ATOMS: atom_id res chain seq x y z
N MET A 1 21.17 -25.13 66.80
CA MET A 1 21.51 -23.99 65.92
C MET A 1 21.29 -24.43 64.47
N ASN A 2 20.06 -24.30 63.95
CA ASN A 2 19.71 -24.78 62.60
C ASN A 2 19.91 -23.66 61.57
N LYS A 3 20.90 -23.81 60.69
CA LYS A 3 21.11 -22.92 59.54
C LYS A 3 20.21 -23.37 58.40
N THR A 4 19.12 -22.65 58.17
CA THR A 4 18.28 -22.77 56.97
C THR A 4 19.12 -22.42 55.74
N LYS A 5 19.47 -23.43 54.94
CA LYS A 5 20.06 -23.24 53.62
C LYS A 5 19.01 -22.61 52.71
N ARG A 6 19.04 -21.29 52.55
CA ARG A 6 18.20 -20.56 51.59
C ARG A 6 18.68 -20.92 50.19
N ASN A 7 17.81 -21.58 49.42
CA ASN A 7 18.08 -22.07 48.08
C ASN A 7 18.38 -20.89 47.14
N ARG A 8 19.64 -20.68 46.77
CA ARG A 8 20.06 -19.62 45.82
C ARG A 8 19.58 -19.88 44.39
N SER A 9 19.10 -21.10 44.09
CA SER A 9 18.60 -21.52 42.78
C SER A 9 17.31 -20.80 42.37
N ASP A 10 16.41 -20.53 43.33
CA ASP A 10 15.08 -19.98 43.04
C ASP A 10 15.14 -18.53 42.52
N ILE A 11 16.16 -17.78 42.94
CA ILE A 11 16.36 -16.39 42.52
C ILE A 11 16.77 -16.30 41.04
N ARG A 12 17.53 -17.29 40.52
CA ARG A 12 18.01 -17.28 39.13
C ARG A 12 16.90 -17.60 38.12
N GLY A 13 15.94 -18.45 38.50
CA GLY A 13 14.77 -18.77 37.67
C GLY A 13 13.82 -17.58 37.55
N ALA A 14 13.58 -16.86 38.64
CA ALA A 14 12.71 -15.68 38.66
C ALA A 14 13.22 -14.56 37.73
N THR A 15 14.53 -14.26 37.76
CA THR A 15 15.11 -13.22 36.89
C THR A 15 14.98 -13.53 35.40
N LEU A 16 15.01 -14.81 35.01
CA LEU A 16 14.82 -15.22 33.62
C LEU A 16 13.38 -14.99 33.16
N VAL A 17 12.40 -15.28 34.02
CA VAL A 17 10.97 -15.09 33.73
C VAL A 17 10.64 -13.60 33.60
N GLU A 18 11.14 -12.76 34.52
CA GLU A 18 10.97 -11.30 34.44
C GLU A 18 11.54 -10.73 33.14
N PHE A 19 12.74 -11.16 32.75
CA PHE A 19 13.35 -10.75 31.48
C PHE A 19 12.51 -11.23 30.28
N ALA A 20 12.01 -12.47 30.29
CA ALA A 20 11.21 -13.01 29.20
C ALA A 20 9.91 -12.21 29.00
N ILE A 21 9.23 -11.82 30.08
CA ILE A 21 8.01 -11.00 30.02
C ILE A 21 8.35 -9.61 29.47
N ALA A 22 9.38 -8.95 30.01
CA ALA A 22 9.81 -7.63 29.54
C ALA A 22 10.21 -7.64 28.07
N ALA A 23 10.99 -8.64 27.64
CA ALA A 23 11.41 -8.82 26.26
C ALA A 23 10.21 -9.06 25.33
N THR A 24 9.23 -9.86 25.77
CA THR A 24 8.01 -10.11 24.98
C THR A 24 7.22 -8.83 24.73
N VAL A 25 7.01 -8.01 25.76
CA VAL A 25 6.31 -6.72 25.64
C VAL A 25 7.09 -5.76 24.74
N PHE A 26 8.41 -5.68 24.93
CA PHE A 26 9.28 -4.82 24.12
C PHE A 26 9.32 -5.22 22.64
N LEU A 27 9.45 -6.52 22.34
CA LEU A 27 9.44 -7.00 20.96
C LEU A 27 8.08 -6.78 20.30
N THR A 28 6.98 -7.00 21.04
CA THR A 28 5.62 -6.75 20.53
C THR A 28 5.42 -5.28 20.18
N SER A 29 5.85 -4.35 21.04
CA SER A 29 5.74 -2.91 20.76
C SER A 29 6.64 -2.49 19.60
N MET A 30 7.84 -3.05 19.48
CA MET A 30 8.74 -2.81 18.36
C MET A 30 8.10 -3.23 17.02
N PHE A 31 7.52 -4.44 16.96
CA PHE A 31 6.82 -4.91 15.76
C PHE A 31 5.59 -4.05 15.43
N ALA A 32 4.83 -3.61 16.44
CA ALA A 32 3.69 -2.72 16.23
C ALA A 32 4.10 -1.40 15.55
N VAL A 33 5.20 -0.79 15.99
CA VAL A 33 5.74 0.45 15.38
C VAL A 33 6.19 0.21 13.94
N ILE A 34 6.88 -0.91 13.68
CA ILE A 34 7.34 -1.27 12.33
C ILE A 34 6.15 -1.47 11.38
N GLU A 35 5.14 -2.21 11.80
CA GLU A 35 3.95 -2.47 10.98
C GLU A 35 3.16 -1.19 10.71
N PHE A 36 3.03 -0.31 11.70
CA PHE A 36 2.37 0.98 11.50
C PHE A 36 3.15 1.88 10.54
N GLY A 37 4.47 1.92 10.64
CA GLY A 37 5.33 2.63 9.68
C GLY A 37 5.16 2.12 8.25
N ARG A 38 5.08 0.79 8.08
CA ARG A 38 4.83 0.18 6.78
C ARG A 38 3.42 0.50 6.25
N ALA A 39 2.40 0.50 7.10
CA ALA A 39 1.04 0.87 6.71
C ALA A 39 0.97 2.32 6.19
N LEU A 40 1.63 3.25 6.88
CA LEU A 40 1.73 4.65 6.43
C LEU A 40 2.50 4.78 5.10
N TRP A 41 3.60 4.03 4.94
CA TRP A 41 4.33 4.01 3.68
C TRP A 41 3.45 3.49 2.53
N VAL A 42 2.70 2.40 2.74
CA VAL A 42 1.76 1.85 1.74
C VAL A 42 0.69 2.88 1.36
N HIS A 43 0.09 3.57 2.33
CA HIS A 43 -0.92 4.59 2.04
C HIS A 43 -0.39 5.71 1.14
N ASN A 44 0.82 6.21 1.42
CA ASN A 44 1.46 7.21 0.57
C ASN A 44 1.81 6.66 -0.81
N ALA A 45 2.33 5.43 -0.88
CA ALA A 45 2.67 4.77 -2.13
C ALA A 45 1.44 4.58 -3.04
N LEU A 46 0.28 4.22 -2.48
CA LEU A 46 -0.99 4.11 -3.22
C LEU A 46 -1.43 5.46 -3.79
N SER A 47 -1.33 6.54 -3.02
CA SER A 47 -1.65 7.90 -3.47
C SER A 47 -0.74 8.35 -4.60
N ASP A 48 0.57 8.12 -4.47
CA ASP A 48 1.54 8.44 -5.51
C ASP A 48 1.36 7.59 -6.78
N ALA A 49 1.02 6.31 -6.63
CA ALA A 49 0.68 5.43 -7.74
C ALA A 49 -0.55 5.93 -8.52
N ALA A 50 -1.62 6.31 -7.81
CA ALA A 50 -2.82 6.88 -8.43
C ALA A 50 -2.52 8.17 -9.19
N ARG A 51 -1.69 9.06 -8.62
CA ARG A 51 -1.24 10.29 -9.29
C ARG A 51 -0.41 10.02 -10.54
N ARG A 52 0.51 9.04 -10.49
CA ARG A 52 1.30 8.63 -11.66
C ARG A 52 0.40 8.08 -12.76
N GLY A 53 -0.55 7.22 -12.43
CA GLY A 53 -1.55 6.72 -13.36
C GLY A 53 -2.38 7.83 -13.97
N ALA A 54 -2.86 8.78 -13.16
CA ALA A 54 -3.65 9.90 -13.64
C ALA A 54 -2.84 10.78 -14.62
N ARG A 55 -1.57 11.11 -14.31
CA ARG A 55 -0.67 11.84 -15.22
C ARG A 55 -0.36 11.09 -16.50
N TYR A 56 -0.25 9.77 -16.43
CA TYR A 56 -0.09 8.97 -17.64
C TYR A 56 -1.39 8.99 -18.46
N ALA A 57 -2.54 8.92 -17.81
CA ALA A 57 -3.84 8.90 -18.47
C ALA A 57 -4.24 10.25 -19.09
N THR A 58 -3.68 11.39 -18.64
CA THR A 58 -3.96 12.70 -19.25
C THR A 58 -3.43 12.82 -20.67
N VAL A 59 -2.33 12.12 -21.00
CA VAL A 59 -1.64 12.21 -22.31
C VAL A 59 -1.88 11.00 -23.22
N HIS A 60 -2.61 9.98 -22.78
CA HIS A 60 -2.90 8.77 -23.57
C HIS A 60 -4.40 8.65 -23.90
N SER A 61 -4.73 7.79 -24.86
CA SER A 61 -6.11 7.59 -25.30
C SER A 61 -6.95 6.93 -24.21
N ALA A 62 -8.26 7.21 -24.21
CA ALA A 62 -9.21 6.51 -23.34
C ALA A 62 -9.31 5.00 -23.63
N ASN A 63 -8.77 4.55 -24.77
CA ASN A 63 -8.66 3.12 -25.11
C ASN A 63 -7.51 2.40 -24.39
N ASP A 64 -6.56 3.15 -23.83
CA ASP A 64 -5.30 2.63 -23.25
C ASP A 64 -5.42 2.32 -21.75
N VAL A 65 -6.63 2.03 -21.28
CA VAL A 65 -6.93 1.81 -19.85
C VAL A 65 -6.04 0.73 -19.22
N ALA A 66 -5.73 -0.32 -19.97
CA ALA A 66 -4.85 -1.40 -19.49
C ALA A 66 -3.44 -0.89 -19.16
N GLN A 67 -2.89 0.01 -19.98
CA GLN A 67 -1.58 0.60 -19.75
C GLN A 67 -1.60 1.56 -18.57
N VAL A 68 -2.68 2.34 -18.39
CA VAL A 68 -2.87 3.18 -17.20
C VAL A 68 -2.87 2.32 -15.93
N LYS A 69 -3.60 1.21 -15.92
CA LYS A 69 -3.62 0.28 -14.78
C LYS A 69 -2.23 -0.32 -14.53
N ASN A 70 -1.49 -0.67 -15.58
CA ASN A 70 -0.13 -1.18 -15.45
C ASN A 70 0.82 -0.13 -14.86
N VAL A 71 0.71 1.14 -15.27
CA VAL A 71 1.50 2.23 -14.70
C VAL A 71 1.20 2.44 -13.21
N VAL A 72 -0.06 2.32 -12.78
CA VAL A 72 -0.42 2.41 -11.36
C VAL A 72 0.18 1.26 -10.56
N VAL A 73 0.10 0.03 -11.07
CA VAL A 73 0.51 -1.16 -10.30
C VAL A 73 2.02 -1.40 -10.36
N TYR A 74 2.62 -1.29 -11.54
CA TYR A 74 3.99 -1.70 -11.83
C TYR A 74 4.94 -0.52 -12.09
N GLY A 75 4.41 0.69 -12.35
CA GLY A 75 5.22 1.85 -12.73
C GLY A 75 5.68 1.85 -14.19
N ASP A 76 5.26 0.88 -15.00
CA ASP A 76 5.61 0.72 -16.41
C ASP A 76 4.36 0.35 -17.23
N PRO A 77 4.08 1.02 -18.37
CA PRO A 77 2.97 0.66 -19.26
C PRO A 77 3.04 -0.77 -19.82
N ALA A 78 4.24 -1.35 -20.00
CA ALA A 78 4.39 -2.73 -20.49
C ALA A 78 3.86 -3.76 -19.47
N GLY A 79 3.85 -3.41 -18.18
CA GLY A 79 3.42 -4.29 -17.10
C GLY A 79 4.35 -5.50 -16.89
N GLY A 80 3.91 -6.43 -16.04
CA GLY A 80 4.59 -7.72 -15.81
C GLY A 80 5.76 -7.70 -14.80
N GLY A 81 6.13 -6.52 -14.29
CA GLY A 81 7.08 -6.39 -13.19
C GLY A 81 6.49 -6.76 -11.82
N GLN A 82 7.31 -6.63 -10.77
CA GLN A 82 6.80 -6.70 -9.40
C GLN A 82 5.93 -5.46 -9.11
N PRO A 83 4.78 -5.62 -8.44
CA PRO A 83 3.95 -4.48 -8.09
C PRO A 83 4.71 -3.54 -7.13
N LEU A 84 4.56 -2.23 -7.32
CA LEU A 84 5.19 -1.20 -6.48
C LEU A 84 4.77 -1.32 -5.01
N VAL A 85 3.56 -1.84 -4.80
CA VAL A 85 2.97 -2.10 -3.48
C VAL A 85 2.58 -3.58 -3.42
N PRO A 86 2.99 -4.33 -2.38
CA PRO A 86 2.58 -5.72 -2.20
C PRO A 86 1.06 -5.86 -2.18
N ASN A 87 0.53 -6.93 -2.79
CA ASN A 87 -0.92 -7.20 -2.94
C ASN A 87 -1.72 -6.15 -3.73
N LEU A 88 -1.06 -5.19 -4.38
CA LEU A 88 -1.73 -4.31 -5.34
C LEU A 88 -1.81 -5.03 -6.69
N SER A 89 -3.01 -5.01 -7.29
CA SER A 89 -3.25 -5.61 -8.59
C SER A 89 -4.08 -4.69 -9.48
N THR A 90 -4.12 -4.97 -10.78
CA THR A 90 -4.85 -4.15 -11.76
C THR A 90 -6.37 -4.18 -11.56
N SER A 91 -6.90 -5.15 -10.80
CA SER A 91 -8.32 -5.21 -10.42
C SER A 91 -8.68 -4.17 -9.36
N ASN A 92 -7.72 -3.77 -8.52
CA ASN A 92 -7.89 -2.72 -7.52
C ASN A 92 -7.94 -1.32 -8.14
N VAL A 93 -7.56 -1.17 -9.41
CA VAL A 93 -7.47 0.12 -10.09
C VAL A 93 -8.69 0.34 -10.97
N ASN A 94 -9.42 1.42 -10.69
CA ASN A 94 -10.50 1.92 -11.50
C ASN A 94 -10.09 3.22 -12.19
N VAL A 95 -10.37 3.33 -13.48
CA VAL A 95 -10.03 4.48 -14.31
C VAL A 95 -11.29 4.93 -15.01
N VAL A 96 -11.68 6.18 -14.80
CA VAL A 96 -12.89 6.76 -15.38
C VAL A 96 -12.51 7.99 -16.19
N TYR A 97 -12.79 7.93 -17.49
CA TYR A 97 -12.69 9.06 -18.40
C TYR A 97 -14.06 9.73 -18.51
N SER A 98 -14.12 11.05 -18.31
CA SER A 98 -15.34 11.85 -18.48
C SER A 98 -15.10 12.91 -19.54
N ASN A 99 -15.93 12.92 -20.60
CA ASN A 99 -15.87 13.89 -21.69
C ASN A 99 -14.46 14.09 -22.26
N PHE A 100 -13.69 13.01 -22.42
CA PHE A 100 -12.29 13.04 -22.85
C PHE A 100 -12.16 13.48 -24.31
N ALA A 101 -12.23 14.80 -24.49
CA ALA A 101 -12.07 15.55 -25.70
C ALA A 101 -11.20 16.78 -25.39
N LEU A 102 -10.60 17.37 -26.42
CA LEU A 102 -9.69 18.52 -26.32
C LEU A 102 -10.18 19.55 -25.29
N ASN A 103 -9.42 19.68 -24.19
CA ASN A 103 -9.57 20.73 -23.18
C ASN A 103 -10.93 20.76 -22.44
N LYS A 104 -11.71 19.67 -22.45
CA LYS A 104 -12.99 19.55 -21.72
C LYS A 104 -13.16 18.26 -20.92
N GLY A 105 -12.23 17.32 -21.04
CA GLY A 105 -12.29 16.05 -20.36
C GLY A 105 -11.57 16.00 -19.03
N THR A 106 -12.01 15.10 -18.16
CA THR A 106 -11.30 14.73 -16.93
C THR A 106 -11.02 13.23 -16.92
N VAL A 107 -9.93 12.85 -16.28
CA VAL A 107 -9.60 11.47 -15.98
C VAL A 107 -9.47 11.32 -14.47
N SER A 108 -10.20 10.35 -13.92
CA SER A 108 -10.12 9.97 -12.51
C SER A 108 -9.52 8.58 -12.40
N VAL A 109 -8.44 8.46 -11.64
CA VAL A 109 -7.83 7.18 -11.28
C VAL A 109 -8.06 6.96 -9.79
N SER A 110 -8.71 5.85 -9.44
CA SER A 110 -8.95 5.44 -8.06
C SER A 110 -8.42 4.04 -7.81
N ILE A 111 -7.87 3.84 -6.62
CA ILE A 111 -7.50 2.53 -6.11
C ILE A 111 -8.51 2.14 -5.02
N THR A 112 -9.23 1.05 -5.24
CA THR A 112 -10.26 0.50 -4.34
C THR A 112 -9.91 -0.91 -3.90
N ASP A 113 -10.50 -1.33 -2.78
CA ASP A 113 -10.45 -2.71 -2.28
C ASP A 113 -9.04 -3.26 -2.03
N TYR A 114 -8.08 -2.37 -1.76
CA TYR A 114 -6.74 -2.75 -1.35
C TYR A 114 -6.74 -3.29 0.09
N GLN A 115 -6.17 -4.48 0.27
CA GLN A 115 -6.07 -5.13 1.58
C GLN A 115 -4.62 -5.13 2.05
N PHE A 116 -4.38 -4.42 3.15
CA PHE A 116 -3.10 -4.46 3.83
C PHE A 116 -3.00 -5.74 4.66
N GLN A 117 -1.97 -6.54 4.39
CA GLN A 117 -1.66 -7.74 5.17
C GLN A 117 -0.53 -7.43 6.13
N PHE A 118 -0.71 -7.70 7.43
CA PHE A 118 0.37 -7.64 8.41
C PHE A 118 1.31 -8.84 8.24
N VAL A 119 2.61 -8.61 8.41
CA VAL A 119 3.62 -9.67 8.25
C VAL A 119 3.78 -10.47 9.55
N VAL A 120 3.47 -9.86 10.70
CA VAL A 120 3.55 -10.52 12.00
C VAL A 120 2.48 -11.61 12.16
N PRO A 121 2.87 -12.87 12.42
CA PRO A 121 1.93 -14.00 12.50
C PRO A 121 0.98 -13.92 13.71
N LEU A 122 1.29 -13.07 14.70
CA LEU A 122 0.44 -12.87 15.88
C LEU A 122 -0.86 -12.10 15.56
N VAL A 123 -0.87 -11.34 14.45
CA VAL A 123 -2.00 -10.52 14.00
C VAL A 123 -2.27 -10.85 12.54
N SER A 124 -2.84 -12.03 12.28
CA SER A 124 -3.20 -12.48 10.93
C SER A 124 -4.51 -11.85 10.43
N THR A 125 -4.62 -10.52 10.50
CA THR A 125 -5.83 -9.79 10.10
C THR A 125 -5.53 -8.92 8.88
N SER A 126 -6.20 -9.13 7.75
CA SER A 126 -6.12 -8.17 6.63
C SER A 126 -7.05 -7.00 6.93
N ILE A 127 -6.56 -5.77 6.83
CA ILE A 127 -7.40 -4.56 6.97
C ILE A 127 -7.58 -3.94 5.58
N GLN A 128 -8.84 -3.66 5.23
CA GLN A 128 -9.17 -2.92 4.02
C GLN A 128 -8.78 -1.46 4.20
N MET A 129 -7.94 -0.94 3.30
CA MET A 129 -7.58 0.48 3.30
C MET A 129 -8.68 1.31 2.62
N PRO A 130 -8.87 2.57 3.05
CA PRO A 130 -9.78 3.49 2.39
C PRO A 130 -9.32 3.78 0.95
N ALA A 131 -10.28 3.98 0.05
CA ALA A 131 -10.00 4.24 -1.36
C ALA A 131 -9.20 5.54 -1.54
N SER A 132 -8.21 5.51 -2.44
CA SER A 132 -7.41 6.68 -2.83
C SER A 132 -7.77 7.09 -4.25
N THR A 133 -8.28 8.31 -4.42
CA THR A 133 -8.76 8.82 -5.72
C THR A 133 -8.01 10.09 -6.10
N THR A 134 -7.54 10.16 -7.34
CA THR A 134 -6.96 11.37 -7.94
C THR A 134 -7.67 11.67 -9.26
N THR A 135 -8.18 12.90 -9.40
CA THR A 135 -8.80 13.39 -10.63
C THR A 135 -7.92 14.49 -11.23
N LEU A 136 -7.64 14.38 -12.52
CA LEU A 136 -6.90 15.37 -13.31
C LEU A 136 -7.70 15.75 -14.57
N THR A 137 -7.50 16.97 -15.05
CA THR A 137 -8.04 17.40 -16.34
C THR A 137 -7.17 16.84 -17.47
N GLY A 138 -7.79 16.28 -18.50
CA GLY A 138 -7.08 15.73 -19.66
C GLY A 138 -6.40 16.82 -20.48
N GLU A 139 -5.13 16.61 -20.85
CA GLU A 139 -4.38 17.51 -21.70
C GLU A 139 -4.42 17.00 -23.15
N SER A 140 -4.47 17.94 -24.10
CA SER A 140 -4.62 17.61 -25.53
C SER A 140 -3.48 16.71 -26.03
N VAL A 141 -3.82 15.58 -26.65
CA VAL A 141 -2.87 14.55 -27.13
C VAL A 141 -2.40 14.77 -28.58
N GLY A 142 -2.61 15.97 -29.15
CA GLY A 142 -2.22 16.26 -30.54
C GLY A 142 -3.00 15.48 -31.61
N TRP A 143 -4.06 14.77 -31.21
CA TRP A 143 -4.94 14.07 -32.14
C TRP A 143 -5.89 15.05 -32.80
N ILE A 144 -5.70 15.27 -34.11
CA ILE A 144 -6.65 15.97 -34.97
C ILE A 144 -7.64 14.92 -35.48
N PRO A 145 -8.95 15.03 -35.21
CA PRO A 145 -9.93 14.10 -35.76
C PRO A 145 -9.82 14.08 -37.29
N ALA A 146 -9.79 12.90 -37.89
CA ALA A 146 -9.92 12.79 -39.34
C ALA A 146 -11.28 13.39 -39.74
N ASN A 147 -11.20 14.41 -40.57
CA ASN A 147 -12.31 15.21 -41.11
C ASN A 147 -13.49 14.30 -41.48
N LYS A 148 -14.67 14.56 -40.90
CA LYS A 148 -15.94 14.12 -41.50
C LYS A 148 -16.38 15.12 -42.54
#